data_AF-A0A2P2JTI5-F1
#
_entry.id   AF-A0A2P2JTI5-F1
#
_cell.length_a   1.000
_cell.length_b   1.000
_cell.length_c   1.000
_cell.angle_alpha   90.00
_cell.angle_beta   90.00
_cell.angle_gamma   90.00
#
_symmetry.space_group_name_H-M   'P 1'
#
loop_
_entity.id
_entity.type
_entity.pdbx_description
1 polymer ?
#
loop_
_entity_poly.entity_id
_entity_poly.type
_entity_poly.pdbx_seq_one_letter_code
_entity_poly.pdbx_strand_id
1 'polypeptide(L)'
;MSWADMAQEDELIEEEDQRDPSKRIVNVSALTGELMVSKVVERPKLTREQREYIRFMNVERKRDFICLERVKGKIVNVLEGLELHTGIFSTAEQKRIVDYVYSLQEMGKRGELKERTYTAPQKWMRGKGRVTIQFGCCYNYAIDKEGNAPGILQNKIVDPIPDLFKVIIRRLVRWHVLPPSCVPDSCIVNIYEEGDCIPPHIDSHDFVRPFCTVSFLSECNIVFGTELKVLGAGNFIGSIAIPLPVGSVLVLNGNGADVVKHCVPSVPTKRISITFRKMDETKQPLGFAPEPDLQGIQPLPYEMDNTKRLHSQKPERHFKRQPIRRDSKVETRESAQNSQSERHYSNRSWRWPADKHRTKVDMGGR
;
A
#
# COMPACT_ATOMS: atom_id res chain seq x y z
N MET A 1 -17.05 10.29 1.26
CA MET A 1 -17.02 9.11 2.14
C MET A 1 -15.57 8.77 2.47
N SER A 2 -15.30 8.18 3.63
CA SER A 2 -13.97 7.75 4.07
C SER A 2 -13.91 6.25 4.34
N TRP A 3 -12.71 5.66 4.31
CA TRP A 3 -12.48 4.24 4.60
C TRP A 3 -13.06 3.77 5.94
N ALA A 4 -12.99 4.61 6.97
CA ALA A 4 -13.50 4.23 8.29
C ALA A 4 -15.02 4.41 8.45
N ASP A 5 -15.68 5.10 7.51
CA ASP A 5 -17.13 5.11 7.38
C ASP A 5 -17.57 3.78 6.74
N MET A 6 -16.83 3.35 5.70
CA MET A 6 -17.02 2.04 5.06
C MET A 6 -16.71 0.88 6.04
N ALA A 7 -15.68 1.01 6.89
CA ALA A 7 -15.38 0.03 7.94
C ALA A 7 -16.35 0.06 9.14
N GLN A 8 -17.34 0.96 9.18
CA GLN A 8 -18.48 0.83 10.10
C GLN A 8 -19.58 -0.03 9.49
N GLU A 9 -19.72 -0.08 8.16
CA GLU A 9 -20.57 -1.06 7.49
C GLU A 9 -19.98 -2.48 7.69
N ASP A 10 -18.65 -2.65 7.53
CA ASP A 10 -17.94 -3.91 7.84
C ASP A 10 -18.23 -4.41 9.28
N GLU A 11 -18.04 -3.57 10.30
CA GLU A 11 -18.30 -3.94 11.71
C GLU A 11 -19.78 -4.21 12.02
N LEU A 12 -20.72 -3.52 11.36
CA LEU A 12 -22.16 -3.77 11.55
C LEU A 12 -22.57 -5.13 10.95
N ILE A 13 -22.00 -5.51 9.82
CA ILE A 13 -22.21 -6.83 9.20
C ILE A 13 -21.58 -7.93 10.08
N GLU A 14 -20.35 -7.74 10.57
CA GLU A 14 -19.74 -8.69 11.51
C GLU A 14 -20.49 -8.77 12.85
N GLU A 15 -21.11 -7.67 13.34
CA GLU A 15 -22.00 -7.66 14.51
C GLU A 15 -23.37 -8.30 14.22
N GLU A 16 -23.79 -8.46 12.97
CA GLU A 16 -25.00 -9.22 12.57
C GLU A 16 -24.72 -10.71 12.38
N ASP A 17 -23.65 -11.09 11.69
CA ASP A 17 -23.24 -12.49 11.54
C ASP A 17 -22.84 -13.13 12.89
N GLN A 18 -22.28 -12.35 13.82
CA GLN A 18 -22.02 -12.80 15.20
C GLN A 18 -23.28 -12.82 16.10
N ARG A 19 -24.42 -12.29 15.64
CA ARG A 19 -25.69 -12.26 16.38
C ARG A 19 -26.48 -13.58 16.26
N ASP A 20 -25.75 -14.70 16.39
CA ASP A 20 -26.29 -16.04 16.62
C ASP A 20 -27.26 -16.02 17.82
N PRO A 21 -28.58 -16.21 17.61
CA PRO A 21 -29.58 -16.04 18.66
C PRO A 21 -29.49 -17.13 19.75
N SER A 22 -28.70 -18.19 19.55
CA SER A 22 -28.57 -19.30 20.51
C SER A 22 -27.67 -18.98 21.71
N LYS A 23 -26.79 -17.96 21.64
CA LYS A 23 -25.76 -17.69 22.65
C LYS A 23 -26.21 -16.83 23.85
N ARG A 24 -27.49 -16.94 24.24
CA ARG A 24 -27.97 -16.42 25.54
C ARG A 24 -27.56 -17.36 26.67
N ILE A 25 -26.42 -17.10 27.30
CA ILE A 25 -25.96 -17.83 28.50
C ILE A 25 -26.88 -17.47 29.69
N VAL A 26 -27.81 -18.36 30.02
CA VAL A 26 -28.69 -18.23 31.19
C VAL A 26 -28.06 -18.97 32.38
N ASN A 27 -27.32 -18.24 33.23
CA ASN A 27 -26.84 -18.77 34.50
C ASN A 27 -27.94 -18.70 35.57
N VAL A 28 -28.51 -19.85 35.93
CA VAL A 28 -29.50 -19.95 37.02
C VAL A 28 -28.79 -20.07 38.36
N SER A 29 -28.92 -19.07 39.23
CA SER A 29 -28.50 -19.17 40.63
C SER A 29 -29.51 -20.03 41.41
N ALA A 30 -29.11 -21.26 41.74
CA ALA A 30 -29.99 -22.28 42.32
C ALA A 30 -30.43 -22.03 43.79
N LEU A 31 -30.23 -20.83 44.33
CA LEU A 31 -30.51 -20.49 45.74
C LEU A 31 -31.37 -19.23 45.96
N THR A 32 -31.63 -18.39 44.94
CA THR A 32 -32.45 -17.16 45.09
C THR A 32 -33.46 -16.90 43.98
N GLY A 33 -33.33 -17.52 42.80
CA GLY A 33 -34.30 -17.37 41.70
C GLY A 33 -34.29 -16.01 40.98
N GLU A 34 -33.37 -15.10 41.32
CA GLU A 34 -33.28 -13.78 40.66
C GLU A 34 -32.66 -13.85 39.25
N LEU A 35 -33.31 -13.21 38.28
CA LEU A 35 -32.82 -13.07 36.90
C LEU A 35 -31.76 -11.95 36.80
N MET A 36 -30.54 -12.26 37.20
CA MET A 36 -29.37 -11.42 36.92
C MET A 36 -29.03 -11.45 35.42
N VAL A 37 -29.60 -10.51 34.65
CA VAL A 37 -29.16 -10.22 33.28
C VAL A 37 -27.77 -9.59 33.35
N SER A 38 -26.73 -10.40 33.17
CA SER A 38 -25.37 -9.91 32.99
C SER A 38 -25.33 -8.97 31.79
N LYS A 39 -25.06 -7.68 32.03
CA LYS A 39 -24.88 -6.70 30.95
C LYS A 39 -23.83 -7.23 29.98
N VAL A 40 -24.16 -7.22 28.68
CA VAL A 40 -23.16 -7.37 27.63
C VAL A 40 -22.07 -6.34 27.90
N VAL A 41 -20.83 -6.79 28.06
CA VAL A 41 -19.70 -5.87 28.21
C VAL A 41 -19.45 -5.26 26.85
N GLU A 42 -20.03 -4.07 26.63
CA GLU A 42 -19.75 -3.25 25.46
C GLU A 42 -18.23 -3.05 25.37
N ARG A 43 -17.60 -3.70 24.39
CA ARG A 43 -16.18 -3.47 24.10
C ARG A 43 -16.04 -1.99 23.74
N PRO A 44 -15.05 -1.26 24.29
CA PRO A 44 -14.84 0.13 23.94
C PRO A 44 -14.68 0.30 22.42
N LYS A 45 -15.69 0.87 21.76
CA LYS A 45 -15.67 1.02 20.30
C LYS A 45 -14.56 2.01 19.92
N LEU A 46 -13.53 1.47 19.25
CA LEU A 46 -12.32 2.20 18.88
C LEU A 46 -12.67 3.36 17.92
N THR A 47 -12.02 4.52 18.11
CA THR A 47 -12.27 5.65 17.21
C THR A 47 -11.84 5.32 15.79
N ARG A 48 -12.40 6.05 14.82
CA ARG A 48 -12.08 5.91 13.39
C ARG A 48 -10.57 6.02 13.13
N GLU A 49 -9.89 6.91 13.84
CA GLU A 49 -8.45 7.15 13.75
C GLU A 49 -7.64 6.01 14.39
N GLN A 50 -8.11 5.45 15.52
CA GLN A 50 -7.50 4.29 16.16
C GLN A 50 -7.59 3.05 15.25
N ARG A 51 -8.75 2.82 14.62
CA ARG A 51 -8.95 1.71 13.68
C ARG A 51 -8.13 1.87 12.40
N GLU A 52 -8.03 3.09 11.84
CA GLU A 52 -7.11 3.36 10.73
C GLU A 52 -5.64 3.10 11.12
N TYR A 53 -5.21 3.59 12.29
CA TYR A 53 -3.84 3.44 12.77
C TYR A 53 -3.44 1.98 13.02
N ILE A 54 -4.30 1.19 13.67
CA ILE A 54 -4.05 -0.25 13.89
C ILE A 54 -3.87 -0.98 12.54
N ARG A 55 -4.73 -0.68 11.55
CA ARG A 55 -4.60 -1.26 10.21
C ARG A 55 -3.33 -0.81 9.50
N PHE A 56 -2.95 0.46 9.58
CA PHE A 56 -1.70 1.01 9.03
C PHE A 56 -0.44 0.32 9.61
N MET A 57 -0.42 0.07 10.92
CA MET A 57 0.68 -0.61 11.60
C MET A 57 0.75 -2.10 11.22
N ASN A 58 -0.39 -2.74 10.95
CA ASN A 58 -0.50 -4.14 10.51
C ASN A 58 -0.22 -4.33 9.00
N VAL A 59 0.13 -3.29 8.24
CA VAL A 59 0.53 -3.43 6.84
C VAL A 59 1.89 -4.13 6.74
N GLU A 60 1.89 -5.29 6.11
CA GLU A 60 3.10 -6.03 5.75
C GLU A 60 3.80 -5.34 4.57
N ARG A 61 5.14 -5.30 4.58
CA ARG A 61 5.94 -4.56 3.58
C ARG A 61 7.19 -5.37 3.20
N LYS A 62 7.19 -5.96 2.01
CA LYS A 62 8.36 -6.67 1.45
C LYS A 62 9.17 -5.74 0.54
N ARG A 63 10.48 -5.66 0.76
CA ARG A 63 11.41 -4.73 0.08
C ARG A 63 12.74 -5.37 -0.33
N ASP A 64 13.00 -6.59 0.13
CA ASP A 64 14.22 -7.39 -0.03
C ASP A 64 14.25 -8.16 -1.37
N PHE A 65 13.71 -7.57 -2.43
CA PHE A 65 13.71 -8.20 -3.75
C PHE A 65 15.11 -8.18 -4.37
N ILE A 66 15.67 -9.35 -4.65
CA ILE A 66 17.00 -9.53 -5.24
C ILE A 66 16.90 -10.36 -6.51
N CYS A 67 17.30 -9.79 -7.64
CA CYS A 67 17.69 -10.53 -8.84
C CYS A 67 18.94 -9.87 -9.42
N LEU A 68 20.04 -10.62 -9.51
CA LEU A 68 21.34 -10.10 -9.94
C LEU A 68 21.57 -10.41 -11.42
N GLU A 69 21.50 -9.39 -12.28
CA GLU A 69 21.74 -9.51 -13.72
C GLU A 69 22.92 -8.63 -14.16
N ARG A 70 23.50 -8.93 -15.33
CA ARG A 70 24.61 -8.16 -15.90
C ARG A 70 24.09 -7.05 -16.82
N VAL A 71 23.97 -5.84 -16.30
CA VAL A 71 23.57 -4.63 -17.05
C VAL A 71 24.81 -3.80 -17.40
N LYS A 72 25.00 -3.52 -18.69
CA LYS A 72 26.13 -2.71 -19.22
C LYS A 72 27.50 -3.14 -18.64
N GLY A 73 27.71 -4.46 -18.53
CA GLY A 73 28.93 -5.09 -18.02
C GLY A 73 29.04 -5.22 -16.50
N LYS A 74 28.24 -4.50 -15.72
CA LYS A 74 28.21 -4.57 -14.24
C LYS A 74 27.13 -5.55 -13.76
N ILE A 75 27.36 -6.22 -12.63
CA ILE A 75 26.30 -6.95 -11.92
C ILE A 75 25.54 -5.96 -11.05
N VAL A 76 24.21 -5.92 -11.17
CA VAL A 76 23.32 -5.01 -10.42
C VAL A 76 22.07 -5.76 -9.96
N ASN A 77 21.43 -5.30 -8.88
CA ASN A 77 20.11 -5.78 -8.49
C ASN A 77 19.05 -5.11 -9.36
N VAL A 78 18.48 -5.83 -10.33
CA VAL A 78 17.49 -5.26 -11.25
C VAL A 78 16.11 -5.07 -10.63
N LEU A 79 15.89 -5.58 -9.41
CA LEU A 79 14.66 -5.37 -8.63
C LEU A 79 14.82 -4.27 -7.56
N GLU A 80 15.96 -3.59 -7.51
CA GLU A 80 16.20 -2.49 -6.57
C GLU A 80 15.14 -1.38 -6.77
N GLY A 81 14.37 -1.11 -5.71
CA GLY A 81 13.25 -0.18 -5.73
C GLY A 81 11.85 -0.82 -5.89
N LEU A 82 11.75 -2.15 -6.01
CA LEU A 82 10.45 -2.83 -5.86
C LEU A 82 10.03 -2.93 -4.39
N GLU A 83 8.76 -2.65 -4.10
CA GLU A 83 8.12 -2.98 -2.82
C GLU A 83 6.80 -3.72 -3.05
N LEU A 84 6.45 -4.68 -2.19
CA LEU A 84 5.16 -5.37 -2.21
C LEU A 84 4.50 -5.25 -0.84
N HIS A 85 3.28 -4.71 -0.82
CA HIS A 85 2.53 -4.44 0.40
C HIS A 85 1.26 -5.29 0.45
N THR A 86 1.00 -5.89 1.60
CA THR A 86 -0.21 -6.68 1.91
C THR A 86 -0.93 -6.11 3.15
N GLY A 87 -2.21 -6.43 3.32
CA GLY A 87 -3.07 -5.84 4.37
C GLY A 87 -3.62 -4.43 4.06
N ILE A 88 -3.34 -3.86 2.88
CA ILE A 88 -3.80 -2.51 2.49
C ILE A 88 -5.34 -2.40 2.42
N PHE A 89 -6.04 -3.47 2.03
CA PHE A 89 -7.50 -3.47 1.85
C PHE A 89 -8.17 -4.67 2.55
N SER A 90 -9.26 -4.47 3.29
CA SER A 90 -10.10 -5.55 3.83
C SER A 90 -10.82 -6.30 2.69
N THR A 91 -11.31 -7.51 2.94
CA THR A 91 -12.08 -8.28 1.94
C THR A 91 -13.31 -7.52 1.45
N ALA A 92 -14.01 -6.81 2.33
CA ALA A 92 -15.16 -5.96 2.01
C ALA A 92 -14.75 -4.73 1.17
N GLU A 93 -13.66 -4.06 1.51
CA GLU A 93 -13.10 -2.97 0.69
C GLU A 93 -12.68 -3.46 -0.70
N GLN A 94 -12.03 -4.62 -0.80
CA GLN A 94 -11.67 -5.24 -2.07
C GLN A 94 -12.91 -5.53 -2.91
N LYS A 95 -13.98 -6.09 -2.31
CA LYS A 95 -15.26 -6.31 -3.00
C LYS A 95 -15.85 -4.99 -3.49
N ARG A 96 -15.92 -3.94 -2.65
CA ARG A 96 -16.48 -2.64 -3.02
C ARG A 96 -15.72 -1.97 -4.18
N ILE A 97 -14.39 -2.09 -4.21
CA ILE A 97 -13.55 -1.59 -5.31
C ILE A 97 -13.84 -2.38 -6.60
N VAL A 98 -13.98 -3.71 -6.51
CA VAL A 98 -14.32 -4.58 -7.65
C VAL A 98 -15.72 -4.27 -8.21
N ASP A 99 -16.74 -4.18 -7.35
CA ASP A 99 -18.10 -3.82 -7.74
C ASP A 99 -18.13 -2.45 -8.44
N TYR A 100 -17.37 -1.48 -7.93
CA TYR A 100 -17.25 -0.15 -8.53
C TYR A 100 -16.53 -0.17 -9.88
N VAL A 101 -15.45 -0.96 -10.04
CA VAL A 101 -14.80 -1.19 -11.34
C VAL A 101 -15.78 -1.78 -12.36
N TYR A 102 -16.65 -2.70 -11.96
CA TYR A 102 -17.70 -3.20 -12.84
C TYR A 102 -18.74 -2.12 -13.19
N SER A 103 -19.16 -1.26 -12.25
CA SER A 103 -20.04 -0.13 -12.60
C SER A 103 -19.41 0.82 -13.63
N LEU A 104 -18.09 1.10 -13.50
CA LEU A 104 -17.34 1.89 -14.49
C LEU A 104 -17.24 1.18 -15.85
N GLN A 105 -17.10 -0.15 -15.86
CA GLN A 105 -17.15 -0.94 -17.09
C GLN A 105 -18.52 -0.83 -17.79
N GLU A 106 -19.63 -0.90 -17.05
CA GLU A 106 -20.96 -0.77 -17.63
C GLU A 106 -21.27 0.67 -18.09
N MET A 107 -20.82 1.70 -17.36
CA MET A 107 -20.88 3.10 -17.83
C MET A 107 -20.11 3.26 -19.16
N GLY A 108 -18.92 2.67 -19.26
CA GLY A 108 -18.11 2.66 -20.48
C GLY A 108 -18.80 1.97 -21.66
N LYS A 109 -19.46 0.82 -21.42
CA LYS A 109 -20.28 0.13 -22.44
C LYS A 109 -21.49 0.95 -22.90
N ARG A 110 -22.08 1.76 -22.03
CA ARG A 110 -23.22 2.65 -22.35
C ARG A 110 -22.80 3.98 -22.99
N GLY A 111 -21.51 4.29 -23.08
CA GLY A 111 -21.01 5.56 -23.60
C GLY A 111 -21.17 6.75 -22.63
N GLU A 112 -21.33 6.47 -21.34
CA GLU A 112 -21.46 7.49 -20.27
C GLU A 112 -20.11 8.04 -19.78
N LEU A 113 -19.01 7.46 -20.27
CA LEU A 113 -17.64 7.93 -20.07
C LEU A 113 -17.13 8.58 -21.35
N LYS A 114 -16.17 9.51 -21.25
CA LYS A 114 -15.61 10.20 -22.42
C LYS A 114 -14.91 9.21 -23.37
N GLU A 115 -14.86 9.57 -24.66
CA GLU A 115 -14.34 8.75 -25.78
C GLU A 115 -13.02 8.02 -25.50
N ARG A 116 -12.12 8.64 -24.71
CA ARG A 116 -10.78 8.11 -24.42
C ARG A 116 -10.62 7.51 -23.02
N THR A 117 -11.66 7.59 -22.19
CA THR A 117 -11.71 6.98 -20.87
C THR A 117 -11.84 5.46 -20.97
N TYR A 118 -12.68 4.93 -21.86
CA TYR A 118 -13.01 3.50 -21.94
C TYR A 118 -12.62 2.84 -23.27
N THR A 119 -11.87 1.73 -23.21
CA THR A 119 -11.54 0.92 -24.40
C THR A 119 -11.76 -0.57 -24.12
N ALA A 120 -12.60 -1.21 -24.93
CA ALA A 120 -12.83 -2.65 -24.91
C ALA A 120 -12.57 -3.25 -26.31
N PRO A 121 -11.36 -3.77 -26.59
CA PRO A 121 -11.05 -4.36 -27.89
C PRO A 121 -11.75 -5.72 -28.06
N GLN A 122 -12.25 -6.00 -29.26
CA GLN A 122 -12.76 -7.33 -29.60
C GLN A 122 -11.62 -8.35 -29.55
N LYS A 123 -11.77 -9.41 -28.74
CA LYS A 123 -10.72 -10.41 -28.48
C LYS A 123 -10.48 -11.30 -29.71
N TRP A 124 -9.57 -10.89 -30.58
CA TRP A 124 -9.18 -11.62 -31.81
C TRP A 124 -7.98 -12.57 -31.62
N MET A 125 -7.21 -12.41 -30.54
CA MET A 125 -6.16 -13.35 -30.13
C MET A 125 -5.93 -13.29 -28.61
N ARG A 126 -5.16 -14.25 -28.09
CA ARG A 126 -4.68 -14.24 -26.69
C ARG A 126 -3.92 -12.93 -26.40
N GLY A 127 -4.22 -12.26 -25.29
CA GLY A 127 -3.63 -10.96 -24.95
C GLY A 127 -4.21 -9.73 -25.67
N LYS A 128 -5.32 -9.87 -26.41
CA LYS A 128 -5.97 -8.76 -27.15
C LYS A 128 -7.45 -8.56 -26.80
N GLY A 129 -7.92 -9.07 -25.67
CA GLY A 129 -9.28 -8.82 -25.14
C GLY A 129 -9.36 -7.91 -23.91
N ARG A 130 -8.21 -7.55 -23.31
CA ARG A 130 -8.13 -6.76 -22.07
C ARG A 130 -8.85 -5.40 -22.21
N VAL A 131 -9.84 -5.16 -21.35
CA VAL A 131 -10.54 -3.87 -21.23
C VAL A 131 -9.68 -2.90 -20.40
N THR A 132 -9.64 -1.63 -20.78
CA THR A 132 -8.92 -0.58 -20.06
C THR A 132 -9.81 0.62 -19.77
N ILE A 133 -9.72 1.17 -18.56
CA ILE A 133 -10.39 2.42 -18.17
C ILE A 133 -9.34 3.41 -17.64
N GLN A 134 -9.16 4.55 -18.28
CA GLN A 134 -8.12 5.55 -18.00
C GLN A 134 -8.71 6.83 -17.40
N PHE A 135 -8.11 7.33 -16.32
CA PHE A 135 -8.53 8.56 -15.63
C PHE A 135 -7.33 9.50 -15.40
N GLY A 136 -7.60 10.81 -15.36
CA GLY A 136 -6.60 11.87 -15.24
C GLY A 136 -5.91 12.21 -16.57
N CYS A 137 -5.43 11.22 -17.33
CA CYS A 137 -4.84 11.43 -18.66
C CYS A 137 -5.12 10.32 -19.67
N CYS A 138 -5.10 10.65 -20.96
CA CYS A 138 -5.11 9.67 -22.05
C CYS A 138 -3.69 9.18 -22.36
N TYR A 139 -3.33 7.94 -22.00
CA TYR A 139 -2.11 7.31 -22.50
C TYR A 139 -2.38 6.50 -23.77
N ASN A 140 -1.55 6.71 -24.80
CA ASN A 140 -1.55 5.96 -26.04
C ASN A 140 -0.46 4.88 -26.05
N TYR A 141 -0.87 3.64 -26.32
CA TYR A 141 -0.01 2.44 -26.28
C TYR A 141 0.63 2.05 -27.61
N ALA A 142 0.35 2.77 -28.70
CA ALA A 142 0.85 2.49 -30.04
C ALA A 142 1.43 3.76 -30.69
N ILE A 143 2.23 3.59 -31.74
CA ILE A 143 2.53 4.70 -32.66
C ILE A 143 1.20 5.10 -33.32
N ASP A 144 0.89 6.39 -33.36
CA ASP A 144 -0.36 6.88 -33.95
C ASP A 144 -0.27 7.07 -35.48
N LYS A 145 -1.33 7.62 -36.09
CA LYS A 145 -1.40 7.84 -37.55
C LYS A 145 -0.49 8.98 -38.03
N GLU A 146 -0.03 9.83 -37.13
CA GLU A 146 0.83 10.98 -37.39
C GLU A 146 2.31 10.64 -37.18
N GLY A 147 2.61 9.45 -36.63
CA GLY A 147 3.95 8.93 -36.38
C GLY A 147 4.47 9.21 -34.96
N ASN A 148 3.64 9.78 -34.07
CA ASN A 148 4.06 10.06 -32.70
C ASN A 148 4.28 8.77 -31.91
N ALA A 149 5.28 8.77 -31.03
CA ALA A 149 5.58 7.63 -30.17
C ALA A 149 4.47 7.39 -29.11
N PRO A 150 4.36 6.16 -28.56
CA PRO A 150 3.51 5.89 -27.39
C PRO A 150 3.80 6.86 -26.24
N GLY A 151 2.77 7.43 -25.64
CA GLY A 151 2.92 8.48 -24.63
C GLY A 151 1.58 9.09 -24.18
N ILE A 152 1.64 10.08 -23.27
CA ILE A 152 0.45 10.86 -22.87
C ILE A 152 0.02 11.81 -24.00
N LEU A 153 -1.23 11.71 -24.43
CA LEU A 153 -1.84 12.60 -25.42
C LEU A 153 -2.43 13.84 -24.74
N GLN A 154 -1.65 14.92 -24.64
CA GLN A 154 -2.03 16.15 -23.94
C GLN A 154 -3.32 16.81 -24.45
N ASN A 155 -3.69 16.56 -25.72
CA ASN A 155 -4.89 17.08 -26.38
C ASN A 155 -6.11 16.14 -26.29
N LYS A 156 -6.02 15.01 -25.57
CA LYS A 156 -7.13 14.05 -25.38
C LYS A 156 -7.60 14.02 -23.93
N ILE A 157 -8.82 14.49 -23.73
CA ILE A 157 -9.49 14.56 -22.43
C ILE A 157 -10.06 13.18 -22.07
N VAL A 158 -9.78 12.73 -20.85
CA VAL A 158 -10.44 11.59 -20.18
C VAL A 158 -11.23 12.07 -18.97
N ASP A 159 -11.90 11.17 -18.27
CA ASP A 159 -12.59 11.49 -17.03
C ASP A 159 -11.61 11.76 -15.87
N PRO A 160 -11.98 12.63 -14.90
CA PRO A 160 -11.17 12.84 -13.71
C PRO A 160 -11.07 11.56 -12.88
N ILE A 161 -10.12 11.50 -11.94
CA ILE A 161 -10.01 10.34 -11.04
C ILE A 161 -11.32 10.22 -10.24
N PRO A 162 -11.99 9.05 -10.22
CA PRO A 162 -13.20 8.89 -9.42
C PRO A 162 -12.93 8.98 -7.92
N ASP A 163 -13.89 9.47 -7.13
CA ASP A 163 -13.66 9.77 -5.71
C ASP A 163 -13.25 8.56 -4.86
N LEU A 164 -13.74 7.34 -5.17
CA LEU A 164 -13.27 6.12 -4.52
C LEU A 164 -11.77 5.88 -4.78
N PHE A 165 -11.29 6.22 -5.97
CA PHE A 165 -9.87 6.11 -6.32
C PHE A 165 -9.04 7.25 -5.70
N LYS A 166 -9.58 8.46 -5.53
CA LYS A 166 -8.96 9.51 -4.69
C LYS A 166 -8.83 9.06 -3.22
N VAL A 167 -9.82 8.32 -2.72
CA VAL A 167 -9.83 7.71 -1.39
C VAL A 167 -8.80 6.56 -1.29
N ILE A 168 -8.57 5.77 -2.34
CA ILE A 168 -7.42 4.84 -2.44
C ILE A 168 -6.09 5.61 -2.38
N ILE A 169 -5.88 6.60 -3.26
CA ILE A 169 -4.63 7.37 -3.34
C ILE A 169 -4.25 7.98 -1.99
N ARG A 170 -5.22 8.59 -1.29
CA ARG A 170 -5.01 9.12 0.06
C ARG A 170 -4.56 8.06 1.06
N ARG A 171 -5.09 6.84 1.02
CA ARG A 171 -4.59 5.73 1.86
C ARG A 171 -3.14 5.38 1.50
N LEU A 172 -2.82 5.22 0.22
CA LEU A 172 -1.48 4.83 -0.23
C LEU A 172 -0.39 5.82 0.24
N VAL A 173 -0.67 7.12 0.20
CA VAL A 173 0.23 8.15 0.72
C VAL A 173 0.21 8.18 2.26
N ARG A 174 -0.96 8.12 2.90
CA ARG A 174 -1.08 8.10 4.37
C ARG A 174 -0.35 6.93 5.03
N TRP A 175 -0.35 5.76 4.39
CA TRP A 175 0.15 4.51 4.97
C TRP A 175 1.59 4.17 4.51
N HIS A 176 2.31 5.14 3.93
CA HIS A 176 3.69 5.00 3.45
C HIS A 176 3.89 3.91 2.38
N VAL A 177 2.94 3.79 1.45
CA VAL A 177 3.08 2.96 0.23
C VAL A 177 3.58 3.82 -0.95
N LEU A 178 3.18 5.09 -1.00
CA LEU A 178 3.73 6.09 -1.91
C LEU A 178 4.20 7.32 -1.10
N PRO A 179 5.30 8.00 -1.51
CA PRO A 179 5.77 9.19 -0.84
C PRO A 179 4.88 10.41 -1.17
N PRO A 180 4.73 11.39 -0.27
CA PRO A 180 3.92 12.59 -0.51
C PRO A 180 4.48 13.51 -1.61
N SER A 181 5.71 13.28 -2.10
CA SER A 181 6.26 13.94 -3.30
C SER A 181 5.73 13.34 -4.62
N CYS A 182 5.23 12.10 -4.59
CA CYS A 182 4.73 11.37 -5.75
C CYS A 182 3.27 10.92 -5.51
N VAL A 183 2.38 11.89 -5.27
CA VAL A 183 0.94 11.64 -5.22
C VAL A 183 0.42 11.40 -6.65
N PRO A 184 -0.22 10.26 -6.96
CA PRO A 184 -0.81 10.00 -8.27
C PRO A 184 -1.89 11.01 -8.69
N ASP A 185 -1.78 11.48 -9.93
CA ASP A 185 -2.74 12.32 -10.65
C ASP A 185 -3.30 11.62 -11.91
N SER A 186 -2.89 10.37 -12.16
CA SER A 186 -3.36 9.48 -13.21
C SER A 186 -3.61 8.07 -12.66
N CYS A 187 -4.62 7.37 -13.19
CA CYS A 187 -4.75 5.93 -12.97
C CYS A 187 -5.36 5.19 -14.17
N ILE A 188 -5.01 3.91 -14.29
CA ILE A 188 -5.61 3.00 -15.28
C ILE A 188 -6.09 1.72 -14.61
N VAL A 189 -7.38 1.43 -14.80
CA VAL A 189 -7.99 0.13 -14.50
C VAL A 189 -7.79 -0.79 -15.71
N ASN A 190 -7.39 -2.03 -15.44
CA ASN A 190 -7.21 -3.08 -16.42
C ASN A 190 -8.05 -4.29 -16.00
N ILE A 191 -8.93 -4.76 -16.88
CA ILE A 191 -9.76 -5.95 -16.65
C ILE A 191 -9.32 -7.02 -17.66
N TYR A 192 -8.95 -8.19 -17.14
CA TYR A 192 -8.37 -9.29 -17.92
C TYR A 192 -9.33 -10.49 -17.83
N GLU A 193 -9.76 -11.01 -18.97
CA GLU A 193 -10.37 -12.35 -19.01
C GLU A 193 -9.26 -13.41 -19.14
N GLU A 194 -9.61 -14.69 -18.97
CA GLU A 194 -8.64 -15.78 -19.09
C GLU A 194 -7.80 -15.68 -20.38
N GLY A 195 -6.49 -15.85 -20.25
CA GLY A 195 -5.54 -15.74 -21.34
C GLY A 195 -5.17 -14.31 -21.76
N ASP A 196 -5.78 -13.25 -21.22
CA ASP A 196 -5.25 -11.91 -21.46
C ASP A 196 -3.91 -11.68 -20.73
N CYS A 197 -3.09 -10.78 -21.25
CA CYS A 197 -1.70 -10.59 -20.84
C CYS A 197 -1.23 -9.16 -21.17
N ILE A 198 -0.07 -8.74 -20.66
CA ILE A 198 0.66 -7.55 -21.10
C ILE A 198 2.04 -7.99 -21.58
N PRO A 199 2.47 -7.65 -22.80
CA PRO A 199 3.81 -8.00 -23.29
C PRO A 199 4.93 -7.31 -22.48
N PRO A 200 6.19 -7.79 -22.58
CA PRO A 200 7.37 -7.13 -22.03
C PRO A 200 7.46 -5.63 -22.34
N HIS A 201 7.54 -4.81 -21.29
CA HIS A 201 7.68 -3.36 -21.40
C HIS A 201 8.33 -2.74 -20.16
N ILE A 202 8.60 -1.44 -20.27
CA ILE A 202 8.91 -0.49 -19.18
C ILE A 202 7.82 0.58 -19.25
N ASP A 203 7.30 1.06 -18.11
CA ASP A 203 6.30 2.14 -18.09
C ASP A 203 6.91 3.44 -18.63
N SER A 204 6.12 4.26 -19.34
CA SER A 204 6.63 5.51 -19.92
C SER A 204 7.24 6.42 -18.85
N HIS A 205 8.28 7.14 -19.24
CA HIS A 205 8.89 8.21 -18.44
C HIS A 205 8.03 9.49 -18.46
N ASP A 206 6.88 9.50 -19.17
CA ASP A 206 5.82 10.48 -18.96
C ASP A 206 5.17 10.39 -17.57
N PHE A 207 5.46 9.32 -16.81
CA PHE A 207 5.06 9.14 -15.43
C PHE A 207 6.29 9.09 -14.53
N VAL A 208 6.34 9.95 -13.52
CA VAL A 208 7.45 9.98 -12.54
C VAL A 208 7.37 8.77 -11.60
N ARG A 209 8.49 8.47 -10.92
CA ARG A 209 8.63 7.33 -10.02
C ARG A 209 8.58 7.77 -8.55
N PRO A 210 8.12 6.92 -7.61
CA PRO A 210 7.56 5.59 -7.82
C PRO A 210 6.13 5.62 -8.36
N PHE A 211 5.71 4.52 -8.98
CA PHE A 211 4.29 4.23 -9.25
C PHE A 211 3.89 2.89 -8.63
N CYS A 212 2.59 2.56 -8.61
CA CYS A 212 2.15 1.28 -8.05
C CYS A 212 0.98 0.65 -8.80
N THR A 213 0.82 -0.67 -8.67
CA THR A 213 -0.30 -1.45 -9.18
C THR A 213 -0.94 -2.29 -8.08
N VAL A 214 -2.24 -2.10 -7.88
CA VAL A 214 -3.08 -2.90 -6.98
C VAL A 214 -3.67 -4.08 -7.76
N SER A 215 -3.72 -5.28 -7.17
CA SER A 215 -4.30 -6.49 -7.81
C SER A 215 -5.58 -6.97 -7.12
N PHE A 216 -6.58 -7.38 -7.90
CA PHE A 216 -7.89 -7.85 -7.43
C PHE A 216 -8.37 -9.09 -8.21
N LEU A 217 -9.41 -9.74 -7.67
CA LEU A 217 -10.02 -11.03 -8.08
C LEU A 217 -9.13 -12.27 -7.92
N SER A 218 -7.91 -12.24 -8.46
CA SER A 218 -7.04 -13.42 -8.59
C SER A 218 -5.59 -13.09 -8.28
N GLU A 219 -4.89 -13.96 -7.56
CA GLU A 219 -3.43 -13.92 -7.52
C GLU A 219 -2.86 -14.20 -8.93
N CYS A 220 -1.89 -13.39 -9.35
CA CYS A 220 -1.20 -13.54 -10.62
C CYS A 220 0.25 -13.06 -10.50
N ASN A 221 1.14 -13.70 -11.26
CA ASN A 221 2.54 -13.30 -11.35
C ASN A 221 2.70 -12.03 -12.21
N ILE A 222 3.61 -11.15 -11.81
CA ILE A 222 4.34 -10.25 -12.73
C ILE A 222 5.70 -10.89 -12.98
N VAL A 223 6.13 -10.99 -14.24
CA VAL A 223 7.42 -11.57 -14.61
C VAL A 223 8.38 -10.45 -14.99
N PHE A 224 9.60 -10.51 -14.45
CA PHE A 224 10.64 -9.49 -14.56
C PHE A 224 11.94 -10.07 -15.17
N GLY A 225 12.66 -9.22 -15.90
CA GLY A 225 14.03 -9.47 -16.36
C GLY A 225 14.50 -8.39 -17.34
N THR A 226 15.82 -8.22 -17.55
CA THR A 226 16.31 -7.24 -18.55
C THR A 226 16.01 -7.71 -19.99
N GLU A 227 16.07 -9.02 -20.22
CA GLU A 227 15.65 -9.70 -21.44
C GLU A 227 14.50 -10.68 -21.17
N LEU A 228 13.27 -10.20 -21.35
CA LEU A 228 12.08 -11.06 -21.36
C LEU A 228 11.89 -11.69 -22.75
N LYS A 229 11.97 -13.02 -22.83
CA LYS A 229 11.79 -13.77 -24.08
C LYS A 229 10.31 -14.01 -24.36
N VAL A 230 9.85 -13.60 -25.54
CA VAL A 230 8.48 -13.87 -26.01
C VAL A 230 8.48 -15.18 -26.80
N LEU A 231 7.94 -16.24 -26.21
CA LEU A 231 7.71 -17.53 -26.91
C LEU A 231 6.37 -17.56 -27.64
N GLY A 232 5.42 -16.72 -27.23
CA GLY A 232 4.11 -16.60 -27.86
C GLY A 232 3.22 -15.61 -27.10
N ALA A 233 1.98 -15.45 -27.56
CA ALA A 233 1.01 -14.58 -26.92
C ALA A 233 0.70 -15.05 -25.48
N GLY A 234 1.07 -14.23 -24.49
CA GLY A 234 0.94 -14.56 -23.07
C GLY A 234 1.95 -15.59 -22.55
N ASN A 235 2.89 -16.07 -23.37
CA ASN A 235 3.97 -16.97 -22.96
C ASN A 235 5.30 -16.20 -22.99
N PHE A 236 5.70 -15.73 -21.81
CA PHE A 236 6.88 -14.89 -21.61
C PHE A 236 7.80 -15.52 -20.56
N ILE A 237 9.08 -15.66 -20.87
CA ILE A 237 10.10 -16.13 -19.92
C ILE A 237 10.95 -14.95 -19.46
N GLY A 238 11.16 -14.84 -18.16
CA GLY A 238 12.03 -13.87 -17.51
C GLY A 238 12.84 -14.49 -16.38
N SER A 239 13.64 -13.66 -15.72
CA SER A 239 14.56 -14.05 -14.65
C SER A 239 13.85 -14.42 -13.34
N ILE A 240 12.70 -13.79 -13.07
CA ILE A 240 11.92 -14.01 -11.84
C ILE A 240 10.43 -13.74 -12.08
N ALA A 241 9.58 -14.48 -11.37
CA ALA A 241 8.14 -14.24 -11.26
C ALA A 241 7.81 -13.82 -9.82
N ILE A 242 7.07 -12.72 -9.65
CA ILE A 242 6.60 -12.23 -8.36
C ILE A 242 5.07 -12.39 -8.31
N PRO A 243 4.51 -13.27 -7.47
CA PRO A 243 3.07 -13.36 -7.28
C PRO A 243 2.54 -12.11 -6.59
N LEU A 244 1.38 -11.62 -7.06
CA LEU A 244 0.64 -10.52 -6.45
C LEU A 244 -0.66 -11.03 -5.82
N PRO A 245 -0.71 -11.24 -4.49
CA PRO A 245 -1.92 -11.64 -3.78
C PRO A 245 -3.09 -10.69 -4.01
N VAL A 246 -4.32 -11.16 -3.80
CA VAL A 246 -5.52 -10.33 -3.91
C VAL A 246 -5.51 -9.23 -2.83
N GLY A 247 -5.72 -7.97 -3.24
CA GLY A 247 -5.59 -6.80 -2.38
C GLY A 247 -4.15 -6.32 -2.13
N SER A 248 -3.14 -6.95 -2.73
CA SER A 248 -1.75 -6.49 -2.64
C SER A 248 -1.48 -5.27 -3.53
N VAL A 249 -0.47 -4.48 -3.14
CA VAL A 249 0.03 -3.32 -3.89
C VAL A 249 1.51 -3.52 -4.20
N LEU A 250 1.85 -3.62 -5.49
CA LEU A 250 3.24 -3.63 -5.98
C LEU A 250 3.65 -2.20 -6.32
N VAL A 251 4.70 -1.69 -5.68
CA VAL A 251 5.35 -0.41 -5.99
C VAL A 251 6.56 -0.67 -6.87
N LEU A 252 6.74 0.16 -7.92
CA LEU A 252 7.86 0.11 -8.84
C LEU A 252 8.64 1.43 -8.75
N ASN A 253 9.93 1.32 -8.46
CA ASN A 253 10.88 2.43 -8.40
C ASN A 253 12.28 1.96 -8.85
N GLY A 254 13.19 2.89 -9.11
CA GLY A 254 14.61 2.61 -9.36
C GLY A 254 14.84 1.61 -10.51
N ASN A 255 15.79 0.68 -10.33
CA ASN A 255 16.07 -0.36 -11.34
C ASN A 255 14.81 -1.20 -11.63
N GLY A 256 13.98 -1.44 -10.60
CA GLY A 256 12.70 -2.14 -10.68
C GLY A 256 11.63 -1.45 -11.53
N ALA A 257 11.77 -0.16 -11.84
CA ALA A 257 10.92 0.59 -12.76
C ALA A 257 11.58 0.86 -14.12
N ASP A 258 12.89 1.18 -14.13
CA ASP A 258 13.53 1.88 -15.25
C ASP A 258 14.65 1.08 -15.95
N VAL A 259 15.09 -0.04 -15.36
CA VAL A 259 16.15 -0.91 -15.92
C VAL A 259 15.60 -2.28 -16.31
N VAL A 260 14.73 -2.85 -15.48
CA VAL A 260 14.13 -4.16 -15.72
C VAL A 260 12.86 -4.03 -16.57
N LYS A 261 12.64 -4.94 -17.52
CA LYS A 261 11.33 -5.05 -18.18
C LYS A 261 10.41 -5.90 -17.32
N HIS A 262 9.12 -5.60 -17.36
CA HIS A 262 8.10 -6.40 -16.72
C HIS A 262 6.97 -6.77 -17.70
N CYS A 263 6.29 -7.88 -17.43
CA CYS A 263 5.12 -8.32 -18.17
C CYS A 263 4.09 -9.01 -17.27
N VAL A 264 2.84 -9.04 -17.74
CA VAL A 264 1.80 -9.89 -17.17
C VAL A 264 1.68 -11.09 -18.12
N PRO A 265 2.03 -12.32 -17.73
CA PRO A 265 1.81 -13.50 -18.55
C PRO A 265 0.31 -13.76 -18.76
N SER A 266 -0.04 -14.77 -19.56
CA SER A 266 -1.41 -15.26 -19.72
C SER A 266 -2.08 -15.48 -18.35
N VAL A 267 -3.06 -14.65 -17.96
CA VAL A 267 -3.76 -14.83 -16.68
C VAL A 267 -4.55 -16.15 -16.68
N PRO A 268 -4.50 -16.95 -15.59
CA PRO A 268 -5.16 -18.25 -15.52
C PRO A 268 -6.65 -18.15 -15.17
N THR A 269 -7.10 -16.99 -14.66
CA THR A 269 -8.49 -16.68 -14.32
C THR A 269 -8.72 -15.17 -14.51
N LYS A 270 -9.96 -14.71 -14.32
CA LYS A 270 -10.33 -13.30 -14.46
C LYS A 270 -9.63 -12.43 -13.41
N ARG A 271 -8.90 -11.40 -13.86
CA ARG A 271 -8.14 -10.47 -13.00
C ARG A 271 -8.63 -9.03 -13.18
N ILE A 272 -8.49 -8.22 -12.13
CA ILE A 272 -8.51 -6.75 -12.23
C ILE A 272 -7.18 -6.21 -11.68
N SER A 273 -6.63 -5.16 -12.29
CA SER A 273 -5.55 -4.38 -11.68
C SER A 273 -5.72 -2.88 -11.89
N ILE A 274 -5.44 -2.08 -10.86
CA ILE A 274 -5.49 -0.62 -10.92
C ILE A 274 -4.08 -0.07 -10.73
N THR A 275 -3.54 0.59 -11.75
CA THR A 275 -2.20 1.18 -11.74
C THR A 275 -2.32 2.69 -11.50
N PHE A 276 -1.71 3.18 -10.43
CA PHE A 276 -1.69 4.59 -10.01
C PHE A 276 -0.32 5.19 -10.30
N ARG A 277 -0.29 6.32 -11.02
CA ARG A 277 0.92 7.01 -11.49
C ARG A 277 0.78 8.52 -11.27
N LYS A 278 1.89 9.21 -11.00
CA LYS A 278 1.97 10.67 -11.13
C LYS A 278 2.57 11.00 -12.50
N MET A 279 1.99 11.95 -13.22
CA MET A 279 2.51 12.47 -14.49
C MET A 279 3.77 13.30 -14.27
N ASP A 280 4.65 13.30 -15.26
CA ASP A 280 5.65 14.36 -15.40
C ASP A 280 4.95 15.68 -15.73
N GLU A 281 5.39 16.77 -15.10
CA GLU A 281 4.76 18.09 -15.22
C GLU A 281 4.81 18.64 -16.66
N THR A 282 5.81 18.23 -17.45
CA THR A 282 5.89 18.57 -18.89
C THR A 282 4.91 17.78 -19.76
N LYS A 283 4.29 16.72 -19.22
CA LYS A 283 3.41 15.78 -19.93
C LYS A 283 1.94 15.85 -19.49
N GLN A 284 1.61 16.71 -18.53
CA GLN A 284 0.23 16.93 -18.09
C GLN A 284 -0.68 17.40 -19.26
N PRO A 285 -1.97 17.02 -19.29
CA PRO A 285 -2.92 17.47 -20.31
C PRO A 285 -3.14 18.99 -20.36
N LEU A 286 -3.57 19.48 -21.52
CA LEU A 286 -3.96 20.89 -21.66
C LEU A 286 -5.15 21.21 -20.75
N GLY A 287 -4.99 22.24 -19.91
CA GLY A 287 -5.99 22.60 -18.90
C GLY A 287 -6.01 21.69 -17.66
N PHE A 288 -4.94 20.92 -17.42
CA PHE A 288 -4.79 20.16 -16.17
C PHE A 288 -4.89 21.09 -14.95
N ALA A 289 -5.68 20.66 -13.96
CA ALA A 289 -5.82 21.31 -12.67
C ALA A 289 -5.55 20.27 -11.58
N PRO A 290 -4.65 20.53 -10.61
CA PRO A 290 -4.38 19.60 -9.51
C PRO A 290 -5.65 19.32 -8.69
N GLU A 291 -5.98 18.04 -8.50
CA GLU A 291 -7.10 17.59 -7.68
C GLU A 291 -6.97 18.12 -6.23
N PRO A 292 -7.85 19.03 -5.75
CA PRO A 292 -7.73 19.63 -4.42
C PRO A 292 -7.75 18.57 -3.31
N ASP A 293 -8.56 17.53 -3.53
CA ASP A 293 -8.73 16.35 -2.68
C ASP A 293 -7.44 15.53 -2.47
N LEU A 294 -6.41 15.75 -3.30
CA LEU A 294 -5.13 15.05 -3.29
C LEU A 294 -3.93 15.93 -2.90
N GLN A 295 -4.15 17.22 -2.59
CA GLN A 295 -3.07 18.13 -2.19
C GLN A 295 -2.71 17.98 -0.70
N GLY A 296 -1.43 18.21 -0.37
CA GLY A 296 -0.97 18.35 1.02
C GLY A 296 -1.11 17.11 1.91
N ILE A 297 -1.34 15.92 1.36
CA ILE A 297 -1.60 14.68 2.11
C ILE A 297 -0.42 14.37 3.05
N GLN A 298 -0.68 14.42 4.36
CA GLN A 298 0.31 14.05 5.38
C GLN A 298 0.28 12.54 5.64
N PRO A 299 1.44 11.85 5.62
CA PRO A 299 1.58 10.49 6.12
C PRO A 299 1.18 10.35 7.60
N LEU A 300 0.70 9.17 8.00
CA LEU A 300 0.50 8.85 9.42
C LEU A 300 1.86 8.74 10.13
N PRO A 301 2.04 9.28 11.34
CA PRO A 301 3.25 9.03 12.12
C PRO A 301 3.30 7.55 12.54
N TYR A 302 4.50 6.96 12.60
CA TYR A 302 4.71 5.60 13.14
C TYR A 302 4.63 5.55 14.67
N GLU A 303 4.73 6.69 15.35
CA GLU A 303 4.54 6.83 16.78
C GLU A 303 3.25 7.60 17.07
N MET A 304 2.37 7.03 17.90
CA MET A 304 1.24 7.77 18.44
C MET A 304 1.73 8.76 19.50
N ASP A 305 1.55 10.05 19.21
CA ASP A 305 1.94 11.15 20.08
C ASP A 305 1.20 11.09 21.43
N ASN A 306 1.91 10.58 22.45
CA ASN A 306 1.36 10.27 23.77
C ASN A 306 0.84 11.52 24.52
N THR A 307 1.20 12.72 24.07
CA THR A 307 0.72 14.00 24.62
C THR A 307 -0.80 14.09 24.70
N LYS A 308 -1.54 13.47 23.77
CA LYS A 308 -3.01 13.48 23.76
C LYS A 308 -3.68 12.70 24.89
N ARG A 309 -2.94 11.89 25.67
CA ARG A 309 -3.47 11.23 26.88
C ARG A 309 -3.58 12.14 28.11
N LEU A 310 -2.99 13.34 28.10
CA LEU A 310 -2.95 14.21 29.30
C LEU A 310 -4.19 15.09 29.52
N HIS A 311 -5.14 15.11 28.58
CA HIS A 311 -6.40 15.86 28.73
C HIS A 311 -7.66 14.99 28.93
N SER A 312 -7.55 13.66 28.93
CA SER A 312 -8.62 12.81 29.49
C SER A 312 -8.65 12.97 31.00
N GLN A 313 -9.78 13.47 31.51
CA GLN A 313 -10.03 13.88 32.90
C GLN A 313 -9.41 12.94 33.95
N LYS A 314 -8.68 13.51 34.92
CA LYS A 314 -8.30 12.78 36.15
C LYS A 314 -9.59 12.45 36.92
N PRO A 315 -9.83 11.19 37.32
CA PRO A 315 -10.92 10.88 38.25
C PRO A 315 -10.64 11.53 39.60
N GLU A 316 -11.62 12.20 40.18
CA GLU A 316 -11.48 12.83 41.49
C GLU A 316 -11.23 11.79 42.57
N ARG A 317 -10.11 11.92 43.29
CA ARG A 317 -9.81 11.06 44.45
C ARG A 317 -10.66 11.50 45.64
N HIS A 318 -11.85 10.90 45.78
CA HIS A 318 -12.66 11.02 46.99
C HIS A 318 -11.87 10.58 48.23
N PHE A 319 -11.34 11.55 48.98
CA PHE A 319 -10.72 11.31 50.29
C PHE A 319 -11.79 10.93 51.33
N LYS A 320 -12.03 9.62 51.51
CA LYS A 320 -12.70 9.12 52.71
C LYS A 320 -11.81 9.37 53.93
N ARG A 321 -12.11 10.43 54.70
CA ARG A 321 -11.51 10.66 56.02
C ARG A 321 -11.88 9.50 56.95
N GLN A 322 -10.88 8.84 57.53
CA GLN A 322 -11.06 8.01 58.73
C GLN A 322 -10.63 8.79 59.99
N PRO A 323 -11.24 8.54 61.16
CA PRO A 323 -10.98 9.32 62.37
C PRO A 323 -9.69 8.90 63.07
N ILE A 324 -9.08 9.88 63.76
CA ILE A 324 -7.84 9.76 64.51
C ILE A 324 -8.04 8.91 65.78
N ARG A 325 -7.07 8.05 66.11
CA ARG A 325 -6.75 7.66 67.49
C ARG A 325 -5.29 8.00 67.78
N ARG A 326 -5.02 8.40 69.03
CA ARG A 326 -3.68 8.78 69.53
C ARG A 326 -3.04 7.62 70.26
N ASP A 327 -1.74 7.43 70.06
CA ASP A 327 -0.67 7.51 71.07
C ASP A 327 0.68 7.47 70.30
N SER A 328 1.65 8.37 70.54
CA SER A 328 2.62 8.44 71.65
C SER A 328 3.53 7.18 71.71
N LYS A 329 4.87 7.26 71.67
CA LYS A 329 5.87 8.30 72.05
C LYS A 329 7.22 8.08 71.31
N VAL A 330 8.03 9.14 71.10
CA VAL A 330 9.54 9.14 71.17
C VAL A 330 10.31 8.41 70.03
N GLU A 331 11.57 8.71 69.62
CA GLU A 331 12.60 9.69 70.06
C GLU A 331 13.15 10.65 68.94
N THR A 332 14.47 10.67 68.66
CA THR A 332 15.28 11.83 68.16
C THR A 332 16.54 11.40 67.34
N ARG A 333 17.23 12.37 66.70
CA ARG A 333 18.50 12.38 65.91
C ARG A 333 18.34 12.23 64.38
N GLU A 334 18.92 13.06 63.50
CA GLU A 334 20.30 13.58 63.29
C GLU A 334 21.27 12.53 62.68
N SER A 335 22.13 12.81 61.69
CA SER A 335 22.36 14.03 60.86
C SER A 335 23.24 13.77 59.59
N ALA A 336 23.23 14.75 58.66
CA ALA A 336 24.28 15.19 57.71
C ALA A 336 25.24 14.24 56.91
N GLN A 337 25.14 14.39 55.57
CA GLN A 337 26.23 14.64 54.58
C GLN A 337 27.21 13.54 54.06
N ASN A 338 27.73 13.84 52.86
CA ASN A 338 28.80 13.21 52.06
C ASN A 338 28.52 11.80 51.46
N SER A 339 29.12 11.41 50.33
CA SER A 339 30.27 11.98 49.59
C SER A 339 30.10 12.01 48.05
N GLN A 340 31.01 12.72 47.36
CA GLN A 340 31.11 12.81 45.89
C GLN A 340 31.87 11.62 45.28
N SER A 341 31.60 11.29 44.01
CA SER A 341 32.68 11.15 43.00
C SER A 341 32.13 11.12 41.57
N GLU A 342 32.73 11.91 40.67
CA GLU A 342 32.56 11.82 39.22
C GLU A 342 33.69 10.96 38.62
N ARG A 343 33.42 10.22 37.54
CA ARG A 343 34.46 9.82 36.57
C ARG A 343 33.91 9.82 35.14
N HIS A 344 34.71 10.35 34.22
CA HIS A 344 34.38 10.57 32.81
C HIS A 344 35.07 9.55 31.86
N TYR A 345 34.51 9.40 30.65
CA TYR A 345 35.11 8.81 29.43
C TYR A 345 35.41 7.29 29.48
N SER A 346 35.51 6.56 28.36
CA SER A 346 35.66 6.98 26.95
C SER A 346 34.94 6.05 25.96
N ASN A 347 34.63 6.56 24.77
CA ASN A 347 34.25 5.75 23.60
C ASN A 347 35.48 5.01 23.02
N ARG A 348 35.28 3.79 22.50
CA ARG A 348 36.13 3.22 21.43
C ARG A 348 35.30 2.51 20.38
N SER A 349 35.60 2.82 19.13
CA SER A 349 35.07 2.14 17.94
C SER A 349 36.04 1.05 17.46
N TRP A 350 35.50 0.04 16.79
CA TRP A 350 36.30 -1.05 16.20
C TRP A 350 36.58 -0.78 14.72
N ARG A 351 37.84 -0.95 14.31
CA ARG A 351 38.27 -1.05 12.90
C ARG A 351 38.94 -2.40 12.70
N TRP A 352 38.67 -3.04 11.57
CA TRP A 352 39.35 -4.27 11.15
C TRP A 352 40.63 -3.94 10.37
N PRO A 353 41.72 -4.72 10.49
CA PRO A 353 42.93 -4.55 9.68
C PRO A 353 42.72 -5.01 8.23
N ALA A 354 43.59 -4.53 7.34
CA ALA A 354 43.72 -5.04 5.98
C ALA A 354 45.11 -5.67 5.81
N ASP A 355 45.16 -6.90 5.32
CA ASP A 355 46.40 -7.64 5.15
C ASP A 355 46.95 -7.56 3.71
N LYS A 356 48.27 -7.67 3.57
CA LYS A 356 48.96 -7.65 2.28
C LYS A 356 49.97 -8.79 2.20
N HIS A 357 49.81 -9.67 1.22
CA HIS A 357 50.91 -10.49 0.73
C HIS A 357 51.20 -10.20 -0.75
N ARG A 358 52.48 -10.29 -1.11
CA ARG A 358 53.03 -9.85 -2.39
C ARG A 358 54.13 -10.81 -2.83
N THR A 359 53.96 -11.42 -4.00
CA THR A 359 55.00 -12.22 -4.65
C THR A 359 55.04 -11.88 -6.14
N LYS A 360 56.22 -11.52 -6.63
CA LYS A 360 56.55 -11.43 -8.06
C LYS A 360 57.14 -12.77 -8.51
N VAL A 361 56.85 -13.19 -9.73
CA VAL A 361 57.91 -13.60 -10.68
C VAL A 361 57.53 -13.09 -12.08
N ASP A 362 58.53 -12.65 -12.84
CA ASP A 362 58.48 -12.38 -14.30
C ASP A 362 58.70 -13.73 -15.07
N MET A 363 58.74 -13.89 -16.40
CA MET A 363 58.56 -13.07 -17.61
C MET A 363 58.25 -14.02 -18.79
N GLY A 364 58.00 -13.50 -20.00
CA GLY A 364 58.19 -14.24 -21.25
C GLY A 364 57.03 -14.14 -22.23
N GLY A 365 57.25 -13.50 -23.39
CA GLY A 365 56.20 -13.26 -24.38
C GLY A 365 56.43 -13.93 -25.73
N ARG A 366 55.45 -13.75 -26.61
CA ARG A 366 55.64 -13.33 -28.01
C ARG A 366 54.42 -12.57 -28.50
#